data_AF-W7K5J6-F1
#
_entry.id   AF-W7K5J6-F1
#
_cell.length_a   1.000
_cell.length_b   1.000
_cell.length_c   1.000
_cell.angle_alpha   90.00
_cell.angle_beta   90.00
_cell.angle_gamma   90.00
#
_symmetry.space_group_name_H-M   'P 1'
#
loop_
_entity.id
_entity.type
_entity.pdbx_description
1 polymer ?
#
loop_
_entity_poly.entity_id
_entity_poly.type
_entity_poly.pdbx_seq_one_letter_code
_entity_poly.pdbx_strand_id
1 'polypeptide(L)'
;MVEQFSTLQTDIQSDAIPTCVCEKSIEDKVEKGCLRCGSILGAAMPELGSVGGSLLYALNTWKPAAIIAAKEAALAEATDLATQAGIDTVVAQLKIEGLLASFTVKQRLVDLSSIVTSSTYNNGAILHKSAMELASSYCHFEGTQSTPPFCSTIKYGQTTNFVRYAKAGSAAFKTEFASKSATLTKAKVGAVEATYGGYHISIISSIVAIVVIVLIMVIIYLILRYRRKKKMKKKLQYIKLLEE
;
A
#
# COMPACT_ATOMS: atom_id res chain seq x y z
N MET A 1 46.28 7.02 -63.24
CA MET A 1 45.57 8.13 -63.91
C MET A 1 46.05 9.39 -63.23
N VAL A 2 47.18 9.91 -63.72
CA VAL A 2 47.29 11.10 -64.58
C VAL A 2 47.06 12.39 -63.77
N GLU A 3 48.13 13.17 -63.71
CA GLU A 3 48.23 14.50 -63.10
C GLU A 3 47.24 15.50 -63.72
N GLN A 4 46.88 16.52 -62.94
CA GLN A 4 46.85 17.88 -63.49
C GLN A 4 47.23 18.89 -62.41
N PHE A 5 48.49 19.31 -62.48
CA PHE A 5 48.94 20.62 -62.02
C PHE A 5 48.26 21.69 -62.88
N SER A 6 47.65 22.68 -62.23
CA SER A 6 47.40 24.00 -62.83
C SER A 6 48.13 25.05 -62.00
N THR A 7 49.15 25.60 -62.64
CA THR A 7 50.11 26.61 -62.20
C THR A 7 49.53 28.02 -62.10
N LEU A 8 50.10 28.77 -61.14
CA LEU A 8 50.29 30.23 -61.05
C LEU A 8 49.08 31.14 -60.73
N GLN A 9 49.07 31.64 -59.49
CA GLN A 9 49.12 33.09 -59.22
C GLN A 9 49.75 33.33 -57.83
N THR A 10 51.02 33.68 -57.83
CA THR A 10 51.70 34.37 -56.72
C THR A 10 51.70 35.86 -57.06
N ASP A 11 50.77 36.62 -56.47
CA ASP A 11 51.01 38.02 -56.14
C ASP A 11 50.12 38.46 -54.97
N ILE A 12 50.67 39.42 -54.23
CA ILE A 12 50.49 39.78 -52.82
C ILE A 12 49.30 40.73 -52.61
N GLN A 13 48.58 40.61 -51.47
CA GLN A 13 48.16 41.77 -50.67
C GLN A 13 48.05 41.41 -49.18
N SER A 14 48.86 42.09 -48.37
CA SER A 14 48.95 42.03 -46.91
C SER A 14 47.68 42.50 -46.17
N ASP A 15 46.63 42.87 -46.91
CA ASP A 15 45.40 43.49 -46.39
C ASP A 15 44.19 42.54 -46.42
N ALA A 16 44.39 41.29 -46.86
CA ALA A 16 43.40 40.22 -46.80
C ALA A 16 43.60 39.29 -45.59
N ILE A 17 44.11 39.83 -44.47
CA ILE A 17 43.83 39.27 -43.15
C ILE A 17 42.60 40.05 -42.67
N PRO A 18 41.35 39.59 -42.95
CA PRO A 18 40.25 40.09 -42.17
C PRO A 18 40.66 39.84 -40.73
N THR A 19 40.44 40.83 -39.88
CA THR A 19 40.33 40.65 -38.45
C THR A 19 39.26 39.60 -38.20
N CYS A 20 39.60 38.32 -38.39
CA CYS A 20 38.81 37.18 -37.98
C CYS A 20 38.92 37.19 -36.47
N VAL A 21 38.13 38.09 -35.87
CA VAL A 21 37.26 37.83 -34.74
C VAL A 21 37.39 36.36 -34.44
N CYS A 22 38.15 36.01 -33.40
CA CYS A 22 38.21 34.64 -32.91
C CYS A 22 36.76 34.19 -32.81
N GLU A 23 36.31 33.43 -33.80
CA GLU A 23 34.95 32.96 -33.89
C GLU A 23 34.74 32.28 -32.55
N LYS A 24 33.84 32.85 -31.73
CA LYS A 24 33.65 32.42 -30.34
C LYS A 24 33.71 30.91 -30.34
N SER A 25 34.81 30.38 -29.81
CA SER A 25 35.09 28.95 -29.90
C SER A 25 33.81 28.24 -29.50
N ILE A 26 33.47 27.16 -30.19
CA ILE A 26 32.38 26.24 -29.80
C ILE A 26 32.34 26.02 -28.28
N GLU A 27 33.50 26.01 -27.62
CA GLU A 27 33.67 26.01 -26.16
C GLU A 27 32.96 27.19 -25.44
N ASP A 28 33.11 28.43 -25.92
CA ASP A 28 32.52 29.65 -25.33
C ASP A 28 30.99 29.72 -25.55
N LYS A 29 30.48 29.23 -26.69
CA LYS A 29 29.03 29.10 -26.96
C LYS A 29 28.38 28.03 -26.07
N VAL A 30 29.00 26.85 -25.96
CA VAL A 30 28.51 25.76 -25.10
C VAL A 30 28.49 26.20 -23.63
N GLU A 31 29.49 26.95 -23.18
CA GLU A 31 29.56 27.37 -21.78
C GLU A 31 28.62 28.54 -21.45
N LYS A 32 28.27 29.41 -22.42
CA LYS A 32 27.21 30.42 -22.26
C LYS A 32 25.82 29.79 -22.28
N GLY A 33 25.63 28.72 -23.05
CA GLY A 33 24.44 27.85 -22.98
C GLY A 33 24.34 27.13 -21.64
N CYS A 34 25.44 26.56 -21.15
CA CYS A 34 25.51 25.87 -19.86
C CYS A 34 25.34 26.81 -18.66
N LEU A 35 25.88 28.04 -18.70
CA LEU A 35 25.60 29.07 -17.69
C LEU A 35 24.13 29.47 -17.68
N ARG A 36 23.48 29.59 -18.85
CA ARG A 36 22.03 29.86 -18.92
C ARG A 36 21.19 28.67 -18.42
N CYS A 37 21.55 27.43 -18.76
CA CYS A 37 20.89 26.23 -18.23
C CYS A 37 21.13 26.07 -16.72
N GLY A 38 22.32 26.41 -16.22
CA GLY A 38 22.67 26.41 -14.81
C GLY A 38 21.93 27.48 -14.01
N SER A 39 21.69 28.66 -14.59
CA SER A 39 20.81 29.69 -13.98
C SER A 39 19.35 29.23 -13.89
N ILE A 40 18.85 28.53 -14.91
CA ILE A 40 17.49 27.96 -14.89
C ILE A 40 17.39 26.81 -13.90
N LEU A 41 18.39 25.93 -13.82
CA LEU A 41 18.46 24.84 -12.83
C LEU A 41 18.64 25.37 -11.40
N GLY A 42 19.37 26.47 -11.19
CA GLY A 42 19.50 27.13 -9.89
C GLY A 42 18.22 27.86 -9.44
N ALA A 43 17.41 28.34 -10.39
CA ALA A 43 16.10 28.95 -10.12
C ALA A 43 14.97 27.91 -9.99
N ALA A 44 15.06 26.76 -10.67
CA ALA A 44 14.07 25.68 -10.65
C ALA A 44 14.41 24.54 -9.65
N MET A 45 15.57 24.57 -9.01
CA MET A 45 15.96 23.63 -7.94
C MET A 45 14.96 23.54 -6.77
N PRO A 46 14.32 24.66 -6.32
CA PRO A 46 13.30 24.60 -5.28
C PRO A 46 12.09 23.75 -5.66
N GLU A 47 11.70 23.74 -6.94
CA GLU A 47 10.54 23.00 -7.45
C GLU A 47 10.80 21.48 -7.45
N LEU A 48 11.99 21.02 -7.84
CA LEU A 48 12.32 19.58 -7.85
C LEU A 48 12.48 18.99 -6.45
N GLY A 49 13.02 19.76 -5.50
CA GLY A 49 13.05 19.39 -4.08
C GLY A 49 11.66 19.40 -3.44
N SER A 50 10.81 20.35 -3.85
CA SER A 50 9.41 20.46 -3.43
C SER A 50 8.57 19.27 -3.92
N VAL A 51 8.74 18.82 -5.17
CA VAL A 51 8.01 17.66 -5.72
C VAL A 51 8.37 16.37 -4.98
N GLY A 52 9.67 16.13 -4.72
CA GLY A 52 10.10 14.97 -3.93
C GLY A 52 9.60 14.99 -2.49
N GLY A 53 9.64 16.16 -1.84
CA GLY A 53 9.18 16.34 -0.46
C GLY A 53 7.66 16.27 -0.30
N SER A 54 6.89 16.83 -1.24
CA SER A 54 5.42 16.80 -1.24
C SER A 54 4.87 15.40 -1.53
N LEU A 55 5.51 14.64 -2.43
CA LEU A 55 5.19 13.22 -2.67
C LEU A 55 5.52 12.36 -1.44
N LEU A 56 6.68 12.57 -0.78
CA LEU A 56 7.00 11.88 0.47
C LEU A 56 6.01 12.20 1.59
N TYR A 57 5.62 13.47 1.71
CA TYR A 57 4.68 13.92 2.71
C TYR A 57 3.30 13.30 2.50
N ALA A 58 2.80 13.29 1.26
CA ALA A 58 1.54 12.64 0.90
C ALA A 58 1.57 11.12 1.14
N LEU A 59 2.69 10.45 0.89
CA LEU A 59 2.85 9.03 1.20
C LEU A 59 2.88 8.76 2.71
N ASN A 60 3.51 9.64 3.48
CA ASN A 60 3.57 9.52 4.94
C ASN A 60 2.21 9.77 5.62
N THR A 61 1.35 10.62 5.05
CA THR A 61 -0.03 10.79 5.54
C THR A 61 -0.94 9.65 5.08
N TRP A 62 -0.70 9.07 3.90
CA TRP A 62 -1.46 7.94 3.39
C TRP A 62 -1.20 6.64 4.17
N LYS A 63 0.06 6.36 4.55
CA LYS A 63 0.44 5.14 5.29
C LYS A 63 -0.40 4.86 6.54
N PRO A 64 -0.56 5.79 7.52
CA PRO A 64 -1.36 5.52 8.71
C PRO A 64 -2.84 5.31 8.38
N ALA A 65 -3.40 6.08 7.43
CA ALA A 65 -4.79 5.90 6.99
C ALA A 65 -5.01 4.52 6.35
N ALA A 66 -4.09 4.08 5.50
CA ALA A 66 -4.12 2.76 4.87
C ALA A 66 -3.98 1.63 5.90
N ILE A 67 -3.14 1.79 6.93
CA ILE A 67 -3.00 0.81 8.02
C ILE A 67 -4.28 0.74 8.86
N ILE A 68 -4.94 1.88 9.13
CA ILE A 68 -6.22 1.91 9.85
C ILE A 68 -7.28 1.16 9.03
N ALA A 69 -7.45 1.51 7.77
CA ALA A 69 -8.41 0.84 6.88
C ALA A 69 -8.14 -0.66 6.74
N ALA A 70 -6.86 -1.06 6.64
CA ALA A 70 -6.46 -2.46 6.59
C ALA A 70 -6.80 -3.23 7.88
N LYS A 71 -6.63 -2.60 9.05
CA LYS A 71 -7.01 -3.18 10.34
C LYS A 71 -8.53 -3.32 10.46
N GLU A 72 -9.29 -2.29 10.08
CA GLU A 72 -10.75 -2.34 10.10
C GLU A 72 -11.29 -3.44 9.17
N ALA A 73 -10.77 -3.54 7.95
CA ALA A 73 -11.13 -4.60 7.02
C ALA A 73 -10.76 -6.00 7.55
N ALA A 74 -9.59 -6.15 8.18
CA ALA A 74 -9.18 -7.42 8.79
C ALA A 74 -10.08 -7.82 9.97
N LEU A 75 -10.48 -6.86 10.80
CA LEU A 75 -11.38 -7.11 11.94
C LEU A 75 -12.80 -7.44 11.49
N ALA A 76 -13.31 -6.77 10.45
CA ALA A 76 -14.61 -7.10 9.87
C ALA A 76 -14.61 -8.55 9.34
N GLU A 77 -13.65 -8.90 8.49
CA GLU A 77 -13.51 -10.25 7.92
C GLU A 77 -13.30 -11.32 9.01
N ALA A 78 -12.51 -11.02 10.05
CA ALA A 78 -12.35 -11.91 11.20
C ALA A 78 -13.64 -12.09 12.02
N THR A 79 -14.45 -11.03 12.15
CA THR A 79 -15.73 -11.08 12.87
C THR A 79 -16.74 -11.93 12.13
N ASP A 80 -16.81 -11.81 10.80
CA ASP A 80 -17.71 -12.61 9.97
C ASP A 80 -17.37 -14.11 10.06
N LEU A 81 -16.09 -14.46 9.89
CA LEU A 81 -15.61 -15.84 10.02
C LEU A 81 -15.85 -16.41 11.43
N ALA A 82 -15.59 -15.62 12.47
CA ALA A 82 -15.82 -16.03 13.85
C ALA A 82 -17.30 -16.22 14.17
N THR A 83 -18.17 -15.37 13.61
CA THR A 83 -19.62 -15.49 13.76
C THR A 83 -20.12 -16.77 13.10
N GLN A 84 -19.62 -17.08 11.91
CA GLN A 84 -19.93 -18.33 11.22
C GLN A 84 -19.48 -19.55 12.02
N ALA A 85 -18.26 -19.55 12.56
CA ALA A 85 -17.77 -20.63 13.42
C ALA A 85 -18.63 -20.81 14.70
N GLY A 86 -19.09 -19.70 15.29
CA GLY A 86 -20.02 -19.72 16.42
C GLY A 86 -21.35 -20.37 16.07
N ILE A 87 -21.94 -20.00 14.93
CA ILE A 87 -23.19 -20.58 14.41
C ILE A 87 -23.01 -22.07 14.12
N ASP A 88 -21.97 -22.46 13.38
CA ASP A 88 -21.70 -23.85 12.99
C ASP A 88 -21.52 -24.75 14.22
N THR A 89 -20.86 -24.25 15.27
CA THR A 89 -20.68 -24.97 16.53
C THR A 89 -22.01 -25.22 17.24
N VAL A 90 -22.89 -24.21 17.30
CA VAL A 90 -24.21 -24.36 17.91
C VAL A 90 -25.07 -25.34 17.11
N VAL A 91 -25.06 -25.24 15.77
CA VAL A 91 -25.77 -26.18 14.89
C VAL A 91 -25.23 -27.60 15.06
N ALA A 92 -23.92 -27.78 15.18
CA ALA A 92 -23.31 -29.09 15.44
C ALA A 92 -23.73 -29.67 16.80
N GLN A 93 -23.76 -28.86 17.87
CA GLN A 93 -24.20 -29.31 19.18
C GLN A 93 -25.68 -29.72 19.19
N LEU A 94 -26.54 -28.98 18.48
CA LEU A 94 -27.94 -29.35 18.29
C LEU A 94 -28.11 -30.69 17.54
N LYS A 95 -27.18 -31.01 16.62
CA LYS A 95 -27.16 -32.31 15.92
C LYS A 95 -26.67 -33.44 16.82
N ILE A 96 -25.60 -33.21 17.59
CA ILE A 96 -24.94 -34.22 18.43
C ILE A 96 -25.79 -34.63 19.62
N GLU A 97 -26.47 -33.69 20.30
CA GLU A 97 -27.32 -34.01 21.45
C GLU A 97 -28.66 -34.66 21.05
N GLY A 98 -28.77 -35.12 19.80
CA GLY A 98 -29.94 -35.85 19.32
C GLY A 98 -31.17 -34.98 19.11
N LEU A 99 -31.10 -33.67 19.40
CA LEU A 99 -32.14 -32.66 19.15
C LEU A 99 -32.54 -32.50 17.69
N LEU A 100 -31.70 -32.98 16.76
CA LEU A 100 -32.07 -33.14 15.34
C LEU A 100 -32.12 -34.62 14.90
N ALA A 101 -31.27 -35.49 15.45
CA ALA A 101 -31.15 -36.90 15.00
C ALA A 101 -32.25 -37.84 15.53
N SER A 102 -32.71 -37.65 16.77
CA SER A 102 -33.85 -38.43 17.30
C SER A 102 -35.21 -37.95 16.74
N PHE A 103 -35.20 -36.84 15.99
CA PHE A 103 -36.39 -36.14 15.51
C PHE A 103 -36.59 -36.24 13.99
N THR A 104 -35.58 -36.68 13.24
CA THR A 104 -35.66 -36.85 11.77
C THR A 104 -36.25 -38.21 11.35
N VAL A 105 -36.21 -39.22 12.22
CA VAL A 105 -36.48 -40.62 11.80
C VAL A 105 -37.97 -41.00 11.84
N LYS A 106 -38.84 -40.28 12.56
CA LYS A 106 -40.25 -40.73 12.72
C LYS A 106 -41.37 -39.71 12.55
N GLN A 107 -41.17 -38.40 12.54
CA GLN A 107 -42.27 -37.45 12.34
C GLN A 107 -41.76 -36.08 11.89
N ARG A 108 -42.52 -35.42 11.00
CA ARG A 108 -42.35 -34.04 10.51
C ARG A 108 -42.08 -33.05 11.66
N LEU A 109 -40.82 -32.87 12.04
CA LEU A 109 -40.41 -32.02 13.17
C LEU A 109 -39.39 -31.00 12.72
N VAL A 110 -39.46 -29.85 13.39
CA VAL A 110 -38.90 -28.58 12.93
C VAL A 110 -37.39 -28.55 13.06
N ASP A 111 -36.73 -28.05 12.03
CA ASP A 111 -35.28 -27.89 12.03
C ASP A 111 -34.87 -26.71 12.92
N LEU A 112 -34.27 -27.00 14.07
CA LEU A 112 -33.76 -25.97 14.98
C LEU A 112 -32.53 -25.24 14.43
N SER A 113 -31.91 -25.73 13.35
CA SER A 113 -30.75 -25.06 12.75
C SER A 113 -31.10 -23.68 12.20
N SER A 114 -32.34 -23.46 11.74
CA SER A 114 -32.78 -22.17 11.18
C SER A 114 -32.89 -21.05 12.22
N ILE A 115 -32.90 -21.38 13.51
CA ILE A 115 -32.94 -20.41 14.62
C ILE A 115 -31.56 -19.83 14.90
N VAL A 116 -30.50 -20.56 14.55
CA VAL A 116 -29.13 -20.16 14.83
C VAL A 116 -28.70 -19.12 13.81
N THR A 117 -28.69 -17.87 14.23
CA THR A 117 -28.27 -16.71 13.44
C THR A 117 -27.19 -15.93 14.19
N SER A 118 -26.64 -14.90 13.55
CA SER A 118 -25.63 -14.02 14.13
C SER A 118 -26.07 -13.34 15.43
N SER A 119 -27.37 -13.23 15.71
CA SER A 119 -27.91 -12.63 16.93
C SER A 119 -28.28 -13.63 18.02
N THR A 120 -28.34 -14.93 17.72
CA THR A 120 -28.84 -15.95 18.66
C THR A 120 -27.76 -16.92 19.13
N TYR A 121 -26.68 -17.13 18.37
CA TYR A 121 -25.64 -18.11 18.68
C TYR A 121 -24.92 -17.89 20.02
N ASN A 122 -24.94 -16.66 20.55
CA ASN A 122 -24.24 -16.26 21.77
C ASN A 122 -25.17 -16.09 22.99
N ASN A 123 -26.49 -16.24 22.82
CA ASN A 123 -27.45 -15.99 23.89
C ASN A 123 -28.46 -17.13 24.02
N GLY A 124 -28.30 -17.92 25.08
CA GLY A 124 -29.15 -19.07 25.36
C GLY A 124 -30.62 -18.71 25.58
N ALA A 125 -30.92 -17.53 26.13
CA ALA A 125 -32.30 -17.12 26.36
C ALA A 125 -33.03 -16.80 25.04
N ILE A 126 -32.34 -16.15 24.09
CA ILE A 126 -32.90 -15.82 22.77
C ILE A 126 -33.02 -17.11 21.93
N LEU A 127 -32.01 -17.98 21.98
CA LEU A 127 -32.03 -19.29 21.33
C LEU A 127 -33.21 -20.13 21.83
N HIS A 128 -33.45 -20.14 23.15
CA HIS A 128 -34.58 -20.83 23.78
C HIS A 128 -35.93 -20.23 23.36
N LYS A 129 -36.08 -18.91 23.42
CA LYS A 129 -37.33 -18.23 23.01
C LYS A 129 -37.67 -18.54 21.55
N SER A 130 -36.67 -18.44 20.67
CA SER A 130 -36.84 -18.73 19.24
C SER A 130 -37.16 -20.21 19.00
N ALA A 131 -36.60 -21.13 19.79
CA ALA A 131 -36.95 -22.55 19.76
C ALA A 131 -38.37 -22.82 20.25
N MET A 132 -38.84 -22.12 21.30
CA MET A 132 -40.22 -22.22 21.76
C MET A 132 -41.22 -21.69 20.72
N GLU A 133 -40.94 -20.54 20.09
CA GLU A 133 -41.80 -19.97 19.05
C GLU A 133 -41.91 -20.91 17.85
N LEU A 134 -40.78 -21.44 17.38
CA LEU A 134 -40.72 -22.36 16.26
C LEU A 134 -41.39 -23.72 16.58
N ALA A 135 -41.24 -24.20 17.82
CA ALA A 135 -41.89 -25.42 18.27
C ALA A 135 -43.36 -25.23 18.67
N SER A 136 -43.88 -24.00 18.81
CA SER A 136 -45.24 -23.72 19.34
C SER A 136 -46.37 -24.34 18.52
N SER A 137 -46.15 -24.56 17.22
CA SER A 137 -47.11 -25.22 16.32
C SER A 137 -47.21 -26.74 16.55
N TYR A 138 -46.21 -27.35 17.21
CA TYR A 138 -46.12 -28.79 17.45
C TYR A 138 -46.13 -29.16 18.94
N CYS A 139 -45.64 -28.25 19.78
CA CYS A 139 -45.50 -28.41 21.22
C CYS A 139 -46.49 -27.51 21.93
N HIS A 140 -47.40 -28.12 22.69
CA HIS A 140 -48.26 -27.37 23.59
C HIS A 140 -47.52 -27.18 24.93
N PHE A 141 -47.00 -25.97 25.15
CA PHE A 141 -46.21 -25.66 26.35
C PHE A 141 -47.08 -25.40 27.59
N GLU A 142 -48.38 -25.12 27.40
CA GLU A 142 -49.36 -24.88 28.46
C GLU A 142 -50.23 -26.12 28.70
N GLY A 143 -50.10 -26.80 29.84
CA GLY A 143 -50.97 -27.93 30.21
C GLY A 143 -50.23 -29.13 30.80
N THR A 144 -51.02 -30.04 31.40
CA THR A 144 -50.58 -31.23 32.15
C THR A 144 -50.48 -32.50 31.29
N GLN A 145 -50.63 -32.38 29.96
CA GLN A 145 -50.57 -33.53 29.06
C GLN A 145 -49.13 -34.03 28.89
N SER A 146 -49.00 -35.33 28.61
CA SER A 146 -47.72 -35.99 28.32
C SER A 146 -47.10 -35.35 27.07
N THR A 147 -46.14 -34.45 27.30
CA THR A 147 -45.44 -33.76 26.22
C THR A 147 -44.43 -34.72 25.60
N PRO A 148 -44.28 -34.72 24.26
CA PRO A 148 -43.20 -35.46 23.61
C PRO A 148 -41.87 -35.09 24.28
N PRO A 149 -40.92 -36.04 24.42
CA PRO A 149 -39.60 -35.78 25.01
C PRO A 149 -38.96 -34.50 24.47
N PHE A 150 -39.12 -34.22 23.16
CA PHE A 150 -38.74 -32.97 22.49
C PHE A 150 -39.20 -31.69 23.20
N CYS A 151 -40.52 -31.58 23.42
CA CYS A 151 -41.14 -30.38 23.95
C CYS A 151 -40.72 -30.16 25.41
N SER A 152 -40.46 -31.25 26.14
CA SER A 152 -39.91 -31.20 27.50
C SER A 152 -38.47 -30.69 27.49
N THR A 153 -37.62 -31.15 26.55
CA THR A 153 -36.24 -30.68 26.39
C THR A 153 -36.18 -29.20 26.03
N ILE A 154 -37.08 -28.72 25.19
CA ILE A 154 -37.17 -27.28 24.87
C ILE A 154 -37.62 -26.51 26.12
N LYS A 155 -38.74 -26.88 26.74
CA LYS A 155 -39.34 -26.17 27.87
C LYS A 155 -38.42 -26.05 29.09
N TYR A 156 -37.68 -27.10 29.42
CA TYR A 156 -36.77 -27.12 30.58
C TYR A 156 -35.32 -26.82 30.21
N GLY A 157 -35.02 -26.66 28.92
CA GLY A 157 -33.67 -26.47 28.40
C GLY A 157 -33.10 -25.07 28.62
N GLN A 158 -33.93 -24.08 29.00
CA GLN A 158 -33.54 -22.67 29.03
C GLN A 158 -32.24 -22.43 29.79
N THR A 159 -32.09 -23.01 30.98
CA THR A 159 -30.94 -22.80 31.88
C THR A 159 -29.84 -23.84 31.72
N THR A 160 -30.09 -24.90 30.95
CA THR A 160 -29.20 -26.07 30.81
C THR A 160 -28.63 -26.12 29.39
N ASN A 161 -29.38 -26.73 28.47
CA ASN A 161 -28.95 -27.02 27.10
C ASN A 161 -28.71 -25.75 26.29
N PHE A 162 -29.66 -24.80 26.30
CA PHE A 162 -29.54 -23.58 25.49
C PHE A 162 -28.41 -22.66 25.99
N VAL A 163 -28.18 -22.58 27.30
CA VAL A 163 -27.02 -21.88 27.86
C VAL A 163 -25.71 -22.56 27.47
N ARG A 164 -25.66 -23.89 27.49
CA ARG A 164 -24.48 -24.66 27.05
C ARG A 164 -24.16 -24.42 25.58
N TYR A 165 -25.17 -24.45 24.71
CA TYR A 165 -25.01 -24.18 23.28
C TYR A 165 -24.49 -22.76 23.04
N ALA A 166 -25.11 -21.77 23.66
CA ALA A 166 -24.69 -20.38 23.53
C ALA A 166 -23.26 -20.15 24.05
N LYS A 167 -22.87 -20.83 25.13
CA LYS A 167 -21.51 -20.80 25.66
C LYS A 167 -20.51 -21.42 24.70
N ALA A 168 -20.87 -22.52 24.04
CA ALA A 168 -20.03 -23.16 23.03
C ALA A 168 -19.87 -22.30 21.77
N GLY A 169 -20.96 -21.71 21.27
CA GLY A 169 -20.93 -20.76 20.15
C GLY A 169 -20.07 -19.53 20.47
N SER A 170 -20.22 -18.98 21.68
CA SER A 170 -19.39 -17.86 22.15
C SER A 170 -17.92 -18.23 22.31
N ALA A 171 -17.61 -19.46 22.74
CA ALA A 171 -16.24 -19.95 22.84
C ALA A 171 -15.60 -20.11 21.46
N ALA A 172 -16.31 -20.74 20.51
CA ALA A 172 -15.88 -20.91 19.13
C ALA A 172 -15.65 -19.56 18.43
N PHE A 173 -16.55 -18.60 18.65
CA PHE A 173 -16.34 -17.22 18.18
C PHE A 173 -15.03 -16.64 18.72
N LYS A 174 -14.80 -16.71 20.04
CA LYS A 174 -13.59 -16.14 20.65
C LYS A 174 -12.31 -16.79 20.12
N THR A 175 -12.30 -18.11 19.97
CA THR A 175 -11.13 -18.83 19.46
C THR A 175 -10.85 -18.50 18.01
N GLU A 176 -11.88 -18.49 17.17
CA GLU A 176 -11.73 -18.22 15.74
C GLU A 176 -11.39 -16.74 15.50
N PHE A 177 -12.04 -15.83 16.22
CA PHE A 177 -11.75 -14.39 16.17
C PHE A 177 -10.30 -14.12 16.56
N ALA A 178 -9.80 -14.69 17.66
CA ALA A 178 -8.41 -14.50 18.08
C ALA A 178 -7.42 -15.01 17.02
N SER A 179 -7.70 -16.16 16.41
CA SER A 179 -6.86 -16.75 15.35
C SER A 179 -6.88 -15.92 14.06
N LYS A 180 -8.08 -15.56 13.57
CA LYS A 180 -8.28 -14.85 12.30
C LYS A 180 -7.91 -13.39 12.38
N SER A 181 -8.25 -12.69 13.47
CA SER A 181 -7.91 -11.28 13.64
C SER A 181 -6.40 -11.06 13.59
N ALA A 182 -5.61 -11.89 14.29
CA ALA A 182 -4.15 -11.79 14.26
C ALA A 182 -3.58 -12.07 12.85
N THR A 183 -4.06 -13.13 12.20
CA THR A 183 -3.58 -13.56 10.89
C THR A 183 -3.93 -12.55 9.79
N LEU A 184 -5.20 -12.13 9.73
CA LEU A 184 -5.68 -11.17 8.73
C LEU A 184 -5.10 -9.78 8.95
N THR A 185 -4.98 -9.34 10.21
CA THR A 185 -4.34 -8.04 10.50
C THR A 185 -2.90 -8.05 10.02
N LYS A 186 -2.14 -9.09 10.33
CA LYS A 186 -0.75 -9.22 9.86
C LYS A 186 -0.66 -9.24 8.33
N ALA A 187 -1.55 -9.99 7.66
CA ALA A 187 -1.56 -10.08 6.20
C ALA A 187 -1.90 -8.73 5.53
N LYS A 188 -2.97 -8.07 5.96
CA LYS A 188 -3.45 -6.81 5.34
C LYS A 188 -2.52 -5.64 5.66
N VAL A 189 -2.02 -5.54 6.90
CA VAL A 189 -1.00 -4.54 7.26
C VAL A 189 0.31 -4.81 6.53
N GLY A 190 0.74 -6.07 6.45
CA GLY A 190 1.94 -6.46 5.69
C GLY A 190 1.84 -6.10 4.20
N ALA A 191 0.66 -6.24 3.58
CA ALA A 191 0.44 -5.80 2.21
C ALA A 191 0.58 -4.27 2.04
N VAL A 192 0.05 -3.48 2.98
CA VAL A 192 0.22 -2.01 2.99
C VAL A 192 1.70 -1.65 3.17
N GLU A 193 2.40 -2.30 4.10
CA GLU A 193 3.83 -2.05 4.35
C GLU A 193 4.71 -2.43 3.16
N ALA A 194 4.44 -3.57 2.50
CA ALA A 194 5.16 -3.99 1.30
C ALA A 194 4.96 -2.99 0.15
N THR A 195 3.72 -2.53 -0.05
CA THR A 195 3.38 -1.54 -1.08
C THR A 195 4.07 -0.20 -0.79
N TYR A 196 4.03 0.26 0.45
CA TYR A 196 4.75 1.47 0.88
C TYR A 196 6.27 1.32 0.69
N GLY A 197 6.84 0.17 1.05
CA GLY A 197 8.25 -0.14 0.85
C GLY A 197 8.67 -0.04 -0.62
N GLY A 198 7.85 -0.56 -1.54
CA GLY A 198 8.07 -0.44 -2.98
C GLY A 198 8.12 1.02 -3.46
N TYR A 199 7.13 1.83 -3.07
CA TYR A 199 7.12 3.26 -3.41
C TYR A 199 8.30 4.01 -2.79
N HIS A 200 8.66 3.70 -1.55
CA HIS A 200 9.78 4.33 -0.86
C HIS A 200 11.12 4.04 -1.55
N ILE A 201 11.35 2.79 -1.98
CA ILE A 201 12.53 2.39 -2.75
C ILE A 201 12.59 3.13 -4.08
N SER A 202 11.45 3.19 -4.80
CA SER A 202 11.38 3.90 -6.09
C SER A 202 11.72 5.39 -5.94
N ILE A 203 11.24 6.04 -4.88
CA ILE A 203 11.52 7.46 -4.64
C ILE A 203 12.99 7.68 -4.26
N ILE A 204 13.56 6.84 -3.39
CA ILE A 204 14.99 6.91 -3.05
C ILE A 204 15.85 6.74 -4.31
N SER A 205 15.53 5.75 -5.16
CA SER A 205 16.26 5.52 -6.41
C SER A 205 16.23 6.76 -7.32
N SER A 206 15.08 7.42 -7.43
CA SER A 206 14.96 8.67 -8.20
C SER A 206 15.81 9.80 -7.62
N ILE A 207 15.84 9.96 -6.30
CA ILE A 207 16.65 10.98 -5.62
C ILE A 207 18.14 10.73 -5.85
N VAL A 208 18.60 9.49 -5.68
CA VAL A 208 19.99 9.11 -5.91
C VAL A 208 20.40 9.40 -7.35
N ALA A 209 19.57 9.08 -8.33
CA ALA A 209 19.84 9.38 -9.73
C ALA A 209 20.01 10.90 -9.98
N ILE A 210 19.13 11.74 -9.40
CA ILE A 210 19.23 13.21 -9.52
C ILE A 210 20.55 13.71 -8.89
N VAL A 211 20.92 13.22 -7.70
CA VAL A 211 22.17 13.61 -7.02
C VAL A 211 23.41 13.26 -7.87
N VAL A 212 23.43 12.10 -8.51
CA VAL A 212 24.53 11.69 -9.39
C VAL A 212 24.65 12.62 -10.60
N ILE A 213 23.54 12.98 -11.24
CA ILE A 213 23.53 13.92 -12.37
C ILE A 213 24.07 15.29 -11.94
N VAL A 214 23.63 15.80 -10.78
CA VAL A 214 24.12 17.08 -10.23
C VAL A 214 25.62 17.02 -9.94
N LEU A 215 26.13 15.94 -9.34
CA LEU A 215 27.55 15.75 -9.07
C LEU A 215 28.40 15.80 -10.36
N ILE A 216 27.95 15.12 -11.42
CA ILE A 216 28.64 15.15 -12.73
C ILE A 216 28.68 16.57 -13.29
N MET A 217 27.56 17.29 -13.25
CA MET A 217 27.47 18.68 -13.70
C MET A 217 28.43 19.60 -12.92
N VAL A 218 28.54 19.42 -11.60
CA VAL A 218 29.48 20.19 -10.75
C VAL A 218 30.94 19.88 -11.10
N ILE A 219 31.29 18.62 -11.32
CA ILE A 219 32.66 18.23 -11.71
C ILE A 219 33.03 18.86 -13.05
N ILE A 220 32.17 18.74 -14.07
CA ILE A 220 32.40 19.34 -15.39
C ILE A 220 32.53 20.86 -15.27
N TYR A 221 31.64 21.50 -14.51
CA TYR A 221 31.69 22.94 -14.25
C TYR A 221 33.00 23.38 -13.58
N LEU A 222 33.47 22.65 -12.56
CA LEU A 222 34.74 22.95 -11.88
C LEU A 222 35.93 22.82 -12.84
N ILE A 223 35.94 21.80 -13.71
CA ILE A 223 36.99 21.63 -14.73
C ILE A 223 36.98 22.81 -15.71
N LEU A 224 35.81 23.18 -16.25
CA LEU A 224 35.67 24.30 -17.19
C LEU A 224 36.10 25.63 -16.55
N ARG A 225 35.63 25.90 -15.33
CA ARG A 225 35.99 27.09 -14.56
C ARG A 225 37.50 27.15 -14.27
N TYR A 226 38.12 26.03 -13.93
CA TYR A 226 39.56 25.95 -13.70
C TYR A 226 40.34 26.24 -15.00
N ARG A 227 39.91 25.65 -16.13
CA ARG A 227 40.53 25.93 -17.45
C ARG A 227 40.43 27.40 -17.84
N ARG A 228 39.28 28.05 -17.60
CA ARG A 228 39.10 29.51 -17.82
C ARG A 228 40.06 30.34 -16.99
N LYS A 229 40.15 30.10 -15.67
CA LYS A 229 41.06 30.84 -14.80
C LYS A 229 42.52 30.69 -15.24
N LYS A 230 42.94 29.49 -15.67
CA LYS A 230 44.30 29.25 -16.17
C LYS A 230 44.56 30.00 -17.49
N LYS A 231 43.61 30.01 -18.44
CA LYS A 231 43.71 30.80 -19.69
C LYS A 231 43.87 32.30 -19.37
N MET A 232 43.08 32.84 -18.43
CA MET A 232 43.15 34.27 -18.06
C MET A 232 44.47 34.65 -17.38
N LYS A 233 44.99 33.80 -16.48
CA LYS A 233 46.32 34.03 -15.86
C LYS A 233 47.44 34.09 -16.89
N LYS A 234 47.42 33.20 -17.89
CA LYS A 234 48.40 33.23 -18.99
C LYS A 234 48.28 34.53 -19.81
N LYS A 235 47.06 34.95 -20.16
CA LYS A 235 46.86 36.22 -20.91
C LYS A 235 47.42 37.44 -20.19
N LEU A 236 47.23 37.53 -18.87
CA LEU A 236 47.79 38.62 -18.06
C LEU A 236 49.33 38.65 -18.05
N GLN A 237 49.99 37.50 -18.12
CA GLN A 237 51.46 37.44 -18.21
C GLN A 237 51.96 37.91 -19.59
N TYR A 238 51.27 37.55 -20.67
CA TYR A 238 51.63 38.01 -22.02
C TYR A 238 51.45 39.51 -22.21
N ILE A 239 50.40 40.11 -21.65
CA ILE A 239 50.19 41.58 -21.73
C ILE A 239 51.33 42.31 -21.03
N LYS A 240 51.75 41.84 -19.84
CA LYS A 240 52.85 42.46 -19.10
C LYS A 240 54.20 42.40 -19.83
N LEU A 241 54.46 41.34 -20.58
CA LEU A 241 55.71 41.18 -21.35
C LEU A 241 55.78 42.07 -22.61
N LEU A 242 54.66 42.62 -23.07
CA LEU A 242 54.59 43.50 -24.25
C LEU A 242 54.64 44.98 -23.89
N GLU A 243 54.53 45.31 -22.60
CA GLU A 243 54.52 46.68 -22.08
C GLU A 243 55.91 47.12 -21.57
N GLU A 244 56.85 46.17 -21.43
CA GLU A 244 58.30 46.41 -21.31
C GLU A 244 58.97 46.44 -22.70
#